data_AF-A0A923YP33-F1
#
_entry.id   AF-A0A923YP33-F1
#
_cell.length_a   1.000
_cell.length_b   1.000
_cell.length_c   1.000
_cell.angle_alpha   90.00
_cell.angle_beta   90.00
_cell.angle_gamma   90.00
#
_symmetry.space_group_name_H-M   'P 1'
#
loop_
_entity.id
_entity.type
_entity.pdbx_description
1 polymer ?
#
loop_
_entity_poly.entity_id
_entity_poly.type
_entity_poly.pdbx_seq_one_letter_code
_entity_poly.pdbx_strand_id
1 'polypeptide(L)' 'MFIGTILWILHTVSLWHDLPIEFRNWNSTYVRFSRWSNKDLWQAIFALMCEDGDIKKNQ' A
#
# COMPACT_ATOMS: atom_id res chain seq x y z
N MET A 1 0.78 -9.40 6.10
CA MET A 1 0.35 -8.09 6.65
C MET A 1 -0.26 -7.25 5.52
N PHE A 2 -1.26 -6.40 5.77
CA PHE A 2 -2.00 -5.64 4.73
C PHE A 2 -1.09 -4.78 3.83
N ILE A 3 -0.21 -3.97 4.41
CA ILE A 3 0.70 -3.09 3.65
C ILE A 3 1.65 -3.90 2.77
N GLY A 4 2.17 -5.04 3.26
CA GLY A 4 3.00 -5.93 2.45
C GLY A 4 2.29 -6.45 1.19
N THR A 5 0.98 -6.74 1.30
CA THR A 5 0.15 -7.12 0.15
C THR A 5 0.00 -5.98 -0.86
N ILE A 6 -0.19 -4.73 -0.38
CA ILE A 6 -0.26 -3.55 -1.25
C ILE A 6 1.07 -3.32 -1.98
N LEU A 7 2.19 -3.42 -1.26
CA LEU A 7 3.53 -3.26 -1.84
C LEU A 7 3.83 -4.31 -2.89
N TRP A 8 3.42 -5.57 -2.67
CA TRP A 8 3.57 -6.62 -3.67
C TRP A 8 2.80 -6.29 -4.96
N ILE A 9 1.52 -5.92 -4.86
CA ILE A 9 0.69 -5.54 -6.01
C ILE A 9 1.31 -4.36 -6.77
N LEU A 10 1.77 -3.34 -6.06
CA LEU A 10 2.42 -2.16 -6.67
C LEU A 10 3.74 -2.52 -7.35
N HIS A 11 4.50 -3.46 -6.78
CA HIS A 11 5.79 -3.88 -7.33
C HIS A 11 5.65 -4.77 -8.56
N THR A 12 4.66 -5.65 -8.57
CA THR A 12 4.42 -6.60 -9.68
C THR A 12 3.49 -6.05 -10.75
N VAL A 13 2.81 -4.93 -10.48
CA VAL A 13 1.78 -4.33 -11.34
C VAL A 13 0.67 -5.35 -11.67
N SER A 14 0.40 -6.26 -10.73
CA SER A 14 -0.58 -7.33 -10.91
C SER A 14 -1.99 -6.88 -10.57
N LEU A 15 -3.00 -7.58 -11.10
CA LEU A 15 -4.39 -7.35 -10.71
C LEU A 15 -4.62 -7.86 -9.28
N TRP A 16 -5.57 -7.25 -8.57
CA TRP A 16 -5.98 -7.67 -7.23
C TRP A 16 -6.37 -9.15 -7.17
N HIS A 17 -6.98 -9.66 -8.24
CA HIS A 17 -7.40 -11.05 -8.34
C HIS A 17 -6.23 -12.03 -8.41
N ASP A 18 -5.09 -11.61 -8.95
CA ASP A 18 -3.91 -12.48 -9.15
C ASP A 18 -3.08 -12.62 -7.87
N LEU A 19 -3.64 -12.20 -6.74
CA LEU A 19 -2.97 -12.23 -5.47
C LEU A 19 -2.72 -13.68 -5.00
N PRO A 20 -1.46 -14.07 -4.72
CA PRO A 20 -1.14 -15.41 -4.25
C PRO A 20 -1.89 -15.78 -2.97
N ILE A 21 -2.19 -17.06 -2.80
CA ILE A 21 -3.01 -17.56 -1.67
C ILE A 21 -2.32 -17.41 -0.31
N GLU A 22 -0.99 -17.25 -0.29
CA GLU A 22 -0.26 -16.89 0.93
C GLU A 22 -0.62 -15.50 1.46
N PHE A 23 -1.16 -14.63 0.60
CA PHE A 23 -1.72 -13.37 1.03
C PHE A 23 -3.20 -13.53 1.40
N ARG A 24 -3.67 -12.61 2.24
CA ARG A 24 -5.07 -12.56 2.66
C ARG A 24 -5.99 -12.45 1.43
N ASN A 25 -7.22 -12.97 1.54
CA ASN A 25 -8.28 -12.86 0.53
C ASN A 25 -8.29 -11.48 -0.17
N TRP A 26 -8.12 -11.48 -1.50
CA TRP A 26 -7.99 -10.30 -2.34
C TRP A 26 -9.12 -9.28 -2.14
N ASN A 27 -10.36 -9.76 -1.95
CA ASN A 27 -11.54 -8.90 -1.80
C ASN A 27 -11.45 -8.09 -0.50
N SER A 28 -11.02 -8.72 0.59
CA SER A 28 -10.84 -8.02 1.87
C SER A 28 -9.72 -6.97 1.82
N THR A 29 -8.65 -7.26 1.08
CA THR A 29 -7.53 -6.33 0.86
C THR A 29 -7.99 -5.16 0.01
N TYR A 30 -8.69 -5.42 -1.11
CA TYR A 30 -9.24 -4.40 -2.00
C TYR A 30 -10.24 -3.49 -1.28
N VAL A 31 -11.21 -4.05 -0.54
CA VAL A 31 -12.20 -3.26 0.21
C VAL A 31 -11.51 -2.34 1.22
N ARG A 32 -10.48 -2.82 1.91
CA ARG A 32 -9.71 -2.00 2.84
C ARG A 32 -8.93 -0.90 2.11
N PHE A 33 -8.27 -1.23 1.00
CA PHE A 33 -7.56 -0.28 0.16
C PHE A 33 -8.49 0.84 -0.33
N SER A 34 -9.65 0.48 -0.87
CA SER A 34 -10.67 1.43 -1.36
C SER A 34 -11.18 2.34 -0.24
N ARG A 35 -11.44 1.79 0.96
CA ARG A 35 -11.82 2.60 2.13
C ARG A 35 -10.76 3.62 2.53
N TRP A 36 -9.49 3.31 2.34
CA TRP A 36 -8.39 4.24 2.61
C TRP A 36 -8.29 5.30 1.52
N SER A 37 -8.48 4.92 0.25
CA SER A 37 -8.55 5.88 -0.86
C SER A 37 -9.69 6.87 -0.70
N ASN A 38 -10.87 6.41 -0.30
CA ASN A 38 -12.04 7.27 -0.05
C ASN A 38 -11.86 8.22 1.15
N LYS A 39 -10.80 8.05 1.95
CA LYS A 39 -10.48 8.89 3.11
C LYS A 39 -9.21 9.72 2.89
N ASP A 40 -8.69 9.75 1.66
CA ASP A 40 -7.43 10.41 1.30
C ASP A 40 -6.22 9.98 2.16
N LEU A 41 -6.30 8.78 2.74
CA LEU A 41 -5.25 8.27 3.63
C LEU A 41 -3.97 7.93 2.85
N TRP A 42 -4.09 7.56 1.58
CA TRP A 42 -2.91 7.27 0.76
C TRP A 42 -2.04 8.50 0.58
N GLN A 43 -2.64 9.66 0.33
CA GLN A 43 -1.94 10.94 0.19
C GLN A 43 -1.20 11.29 1.49
N ALA A 44 -1.86 11.12 2.64
CA ALA A 44 -1.22 11.33 3.94
C ALA A 44 -0.04 10.36 4.18
N ILE A 45 -0.20 9.09 3.82
CA ILE A 45 0.86 8.07 3.94
C ILE A 45 2.03 8.41 3.02
N PHE A 46 1.78 8.79 1.77
CA PHE A 46 2.84 9.17 0.83
C PHE A 46 3.58 10.44 1.29
N ALA A 47 2.86 11.43 1.81
CA ALA A 47 3.47 12.65 2.36
C ALA A 47 4.40 12.31 3.53
N LEU A 48 3.95 11.50 4.49
CA LEU A 48 4.76 11.06 5.62
C LEU A 48 6.00 10.28 5.18
N MET A 49 5.86 9.39 4.19
CA MET A 49 7.00 8.64 3.64
C MET A 49 8.02 9.53 2.93
N CYS A 50 7.57 10.61 2.27
CA CYS A 50 8.46 11.57 1.65
C CYS A 50 9.18 12.45 2.68
N GLU A 51 8.47 12.90 3.73
CA GLU A 51 9.07 13.65 4.85
C GLU A 51 10.13 12.81 5.59
N ASP A 52 9.84 11.55 5.91
CA ASP A 52 10.82 10.66 6.55
C ASP A 52 12.01 10.33 5.63
N GLY A 53 11.78 10.29 4.31
CA GLY A 53 12.82 10.09 3.30
C GLY A 53 13.80 11.26 3.18
N ASP A 54 13.39 12.47 3.57
CA ASP A 54 14.21 13.69 3.50
C ASP A 54 15.07 13.92 4.75
N ILE A 55 14.88 13.13 5.82
CA ILE A 55 15.63 13.25 7.09
C ILE A 55 17.05 12.64 7.01
N LYS A 56 17.50 12.11 5.86
CA LYS A 56 18.87 11.55 5.71
C LYS A 56 19.67 12.05 4.51
N LYS A 57 19.75 13.37 4.34
CA LYS A 57 20.87 14.02 3.62
C LYS A 57 21.43 15.20 4.42
N ASN A 58 21.93 14.92 5.62
CA ASN A 58 22.99 15.71 6.28
C ASN A 58 23.36 15.04 7.62
N GLN A 59 24.22 14.02 7.56
CA GLN A 59 25.22 13.76 8.59
C GLN A 59 26.45 13.14 7.93
#